data_AF-A0A815AS56-F1
#
_entry.id   AF-A0A815AS56-F1
#
_cell.length_a   1.000
_cell.length_b   1.000
_cell.length_c   1.000
_cell.angle_alpha   90.00
_cell.angle_beta   90.00
_cell.angle_gamma   90.00
#
_symmetry.space_group_name_H-M   'P 1'
#
loop_
_entity.id
_entity.type
_entity.pdbx_description
1 polymer ?
#
loop_
_entity_poly.entity_id
_entity_poly.type
_entity_poly.pdbx_seq_one_letter_code
_entity_poly.pdbx_strand_id
1 'polypeptide(L)'
;MTDEETDDATTTTVTDGPSDIPDLTDFNIDGDNVKRNYGVSVILSQQASRFSMPFDLKQFETLTPREYLEKYCRVSNRRHALYKRIFDKHKGTDGELTTKVLSEALSDAYMRTVDHQYIQQVILLLDLKSGDKITFAQFEGIAAFSERYFFNVFARAETAEVALQKDIIERLDFSALKWKLHGIKITNQLRHILKLI
;
A
#
# COMPACT_ATOMS: atom_id res chain seq x y z
N MET A 1 -50.18 -36.53 -31.93
CA MET A 1 -50.62 -36.64 -30.52
C MET A 1 -49.39 -37.06 -29.76
N THR A 2 -48.68 -36.20 -29.03
CA THR A 2 -48.80 -34.77 -28.70
C THR A 2 -47.41 -34.38 -28.18
N ASP A 3 -47.03 -33.13 -28.43
CA ASP A 3 -45.88 -32.44 -27.89
C ASP A 3 -45.88 -32.43 -26.35
N GLU A 4 -44.71 -32.34 -25.71
CA GLU A 4 -44.42 -31.20 -24.82
C GLU A 4 -42.94 -31.16 -24.39
N GLU A 5 -42.39 -29.97 -24.58
CA GLU A 5 -41.12 -29.42 -24.13
C GLU A 5 -41.31 -28.83 -22.73
N THR A 6 -40.40 -29.08 -21.78
CA THR A 6 -40.16 -28.16 -20.66
C THR A 6 -38.73 -28.27 -20.12
N ASP A 7 -38.05 -27.12 -20.14
CA ASP A 7 -36.89 -26.72 -19.36
C ASP A 7 -36.90 -27.23 -17.91
N ASP A 8 -35.72 -27.59 -17.37
CA ASP A 8 -35.33 -27.02 -16.07
C ASP A 8 -33.81 -26.92 -15.93
N ALA A 9 -33.38 -25.72 -15.54
CA ALA A 9 -32.01 -25.32 -15.34
C ALA A 9 -31.51 -25.83 -13.98
N THR A 10 -30.46 -26.64 -13.96
CA THR A 10 -29.76 -26.93 -12.69
C THR A 10 -28.47 -26.12 -12.61
N THR A 11 -28.59 -25.03 -11.86
CA THR A 11 -27.57 -24.15 -11.32
C THR A 11 -26.32 -24.90 -10.83
N THR A 12 -25.18 -24.70 -11.49
CA THR A 12 -23.87 -25.01 -10.92
C THR A 12 -23.59 -24.00 -9.80
N THR A 13 -23.77 -24.44 -8.57
CA THR A 13 -23.38 -23.73 -7.36
C THR A 13 -21.89 -23.45 -7.37
N VAL A 14 -21.54 -22.17 -7.45
CA VAL A 14 -20.20 -21.66 -7.16
C VAL A 14 -19.86 -22.03 -5.73
N THR A 15 -18.82 -22.83 -5.56
CA THR A 15 -18.28 -23.18 -4.25
C THR A 15 -17.55 -21.96 -3.69
N ASP A 16 -18.18 -21.29 -2.73
CA ASP A 16 -17.55 -20.33 -1.83
C ASP A 16 -16.38 -21.02 -1.12
N GLY A 17 -15.16 -20.64 -1.50
CA GLY A 17 -13.97 -20.90 -0.71
C GLY A 17 -13.94 -19.96 0.50
N PRO A 18 -13.38 -20.38 1.65
CA PRO A 18 -13.40 -19.58 2.86
C PRO A 18 -12.56 -18.31 2.64
N SER A 19 -13.24 -17.16 2.60
CA SER A 19 -12.65 -15.83 2.57
C SER A 19 -12.24 -15.43 3.99
N ASP A 20 -11.26 -16.11 4.55
CA ASP A 20 -10.64 -15.71 5.82
C ASP A 20 -9.51 -14.71 5.55
N ILE A 21 -9.87 -13.55 5.00
CA ILE A 21 -9.07 -12.34 5.18
C ILE A 21 -9.71 -11.62 6.36
N PRO A 22 -9.02 -11.45 7.50
CA PRO A 22 -9.58 -10.72 8.63
C PRO A 22 -10.04 -9.34 8.18
N ASP A 23 -11.25 -8.95 8.57
CA ASP A 23 -11.70 -7.56 8.43
C ASP A 23 -10.78 -6.70 9.31
N LEU A 24 -9.82 -6.02 8.67
CA LEU A 24 -8.82 -5.22 9.36
C LEU A 24 -9.43 -3.96 10.02
N THR A 25 -10.74 -3.72 9.89
CA THR A 25 -11.44 -2.71 10.68
C THR A 25 -11.70 -3.16 12.13
N ASP A 26 -11.58 -4.46 12.43
CA ASP A 26 -11.69 -5.02 13.79
C ASP A 26 -10.41 -4.89 14.62
N PHE A 27 -9.34 -4.32 14.07
CA PHE A 27 -8.20 -3.88 14.89
C PHE A 27 -8.59 -2.56 15.56
N ASN A 28 -9.39 -2.68 16.60
CA ASN A 28 -9.56 -1.66 17.61
C ASN A 28 -8.19 -1.40 18.22
N ILE A 29 -7.46 -0.42 17.67
CA ILE A 29 -6.23 0.09 18.26
C ILE A 29 -6.70 0.86 19.49
N ASP A 30 -6.81 0.16 20.62
CA ASP A 30 -6.98 0.79 21.92
C ASP A 30 -5.92 1.89 22.04
N GLY A 31 -6.40 3.14 21.98
CA GLY A 31 -5.58 4.35 21.84
C GLY A 31 -4.64 4.64 23.01
N ASP A 32 -4.49 3.71 23.95
CA ASP A 32 -3.80 3.90 25.23
C ASP A 32 -2.47 3.14 25.38
N ASN A 33 -2.04 2.31 24.40
CA ASN A 33 -0.79 1.54 24.53
C ASN A 33 0.26 1.72 23.41
N VAL A 34 0.12 2.74 22.55
CA VAL A 34 1.25 3.15 21.70
C VAL A 34 2.24 3.91 22.57
N LYS A 35 3.29 3.23 23.04
CA LYS A 35 4.45 3.88 23.68
C LYS A 35 4.88 5.06 22.81
N ARG A 36 4.75 6.26 23.37
CA ARG A 36 4.93 7.54 22.69
C ARG A 36 6.37 7.65 22.15
N ASN A 37 6.57 7.35 20.87
CA ASN A 37 7.87 7.38 20.22
C ASN A 37 8.13 8.75 19.58
N TYR A 38 8.57 9.72 20.38
CA TYR A 38 8.88 11.09 19.93
C TYR A 38 9.92 11.15 18.78
N GLY A 39 10.76 10.12 18.61
CA GLY A 39 11.75 10.06 17.52
C GLY A 39 11.19 9.70 16.14
N VAL A 40 10.10 8.93 16.08
CA VAL A 40 9.52 8.41 14.82
C VAL A 40 8.96 9.54 13.96
N SER A 41 8.29 10.53 14.58
CA SER A 41 7.67 11.65 13.86
C SER A 41 8.67 12.57 13.16
N VAL A 42 9.94 12.61 13.57
CA VAL A 42 11.00 13.41 12.92
C VAL A 42 11.55 12.69 11.68
N ILE A 43 11.41 11.36 11.65
CA ILE A 43 11.95 10.49 10.61
C ILE A 43 10.93 10.26 9.48
N LEU A 44 9.63 10.29 9.77
CA LEU A 44 8.55 10.10 8.80
C LEU A 44 8.02 11.46 8.29
N SER A 45 7.61 11.51 7.02
CA SER A 45 7.07 12.71 6.39
C SER A 45 5.98 12.35 5.39
N GLN A 46 4.83 13.02 5.47
CA GLN A 46 3.84 12.95 4.39
C GLN A 46 4.44 13.43 3.07
N GLN A 47 5.26 14.49 3.10
CA GLN A 47 5.87 15.06 1.89
C GLN A 47 6.99 14.20 1.29
N ALA A 48 7.21 13.00 1.83
CA ALA A 48 8.15 12.05 1.28
C ALA A 48 7.79 11.66 -0.16
N SER A 49 6.50 11.60 -0.46
CA SER A 49 5.96 11.23 -1.75
C SER A 49 4.61 11.89 -2.04
N ARG A 50 4.26 11.92 -3.32
CA ARG A 50 2.93 12.23 -3.82
C ARG A 50 2.42 11.09 -4.67
N PHE A 51 1.22 10.63 -4.38
CA PHE A 51 0.48 9.63 -5.14
C PHE A 51 -0.43 10.31 -6.15
N SER A 52 -0.61 9.69 -7.30
CA SER A 52 -1.55 10.15 -8.33
C SER A 52 -2.40 9.01 -8.83
N MET A 53 -3.47 9.34 -9.55
CA MET A 53 -4.25 8.35 -10.28
C MET A 53 -3.76 8.22 -11.73
N PRO A 54 -3.93 7.05 -12.36
CA PRO A 54 -3.83 6.92 -13.81
C PRO A 54 -4.80 7.89 -14.49
N PHE A 55 -4.39 8.44 -15.64
CA PHE A 55 -5.28 9.26 -16.45
C PHE A 55 -6.51 8.48 -16.93
N ASP A 56 -6.31 7.23 -17.36
CA ASP A 56 -7.40 6.28 -17.62
C ASP A 56 -7.52 5.31 -16.44
N LEU A 57 -8.60 5.43 -15.68
CA LEU A 57 -8.84 4.64 -14.48
C LEU A 57 -9.03 3.14 -14.77
N LYS A 58 -9.34 2.74 -16.03
CA LYS A 58 -9.38 1.32 -16.40
C LYS A 58 -8.02 0.62 -16.25
N GLN A 59 -6.92 1.38 -16.22
CA GLN A 59 -5.61 0.81 -15.93
C GLN A 59 -5.56 0.13 -14.56
N PHE A 60 -6.40 0.52 -13.59
CA PHE A 60 -6.48 -0.17 -12.31
C PHE A 60 -6.94 -1.62 -12.40
N GLU A 61 -7.60 -2.04 -13.48
CA GLU A 61 -8.06 -3.42 -13.64
C GLU A 61 -6.92 -4.42 -13.87
N THR A 62 -5.77 -3.92 -14.33
CA THR A 62 -4.60 -4.76 -14.65
C THR A 62 -3.41 -4.50 -13.73
N LEU A 63 -3.47 -3.48 -12.88
CA LEU A 63 -2.38 -3.12 -11.97
C LEU A 63 -2.40 -3.96 -10.70
N THR A 64 -1.23 -4.47 -10.33
CA THR A 64 -0.96 -4.93 -8.97
C THR A 64 -0.65 -3.74 -8.03
N PRO A 65 -0.75 -3.90 -6.69
CA PRO A 65 -0.33 -2.88 -5.73
C PRO A 65 1.08 -2.35 -5.97
N ARG A 66 2.03 -3.25 -6.25
CA ARG A 66 3.43 -2.89 -6.55
C ARG A 66 3.58 -2.05 -7.79
N GLU A 67 2.97 -2.47 -8.89
CA GLU A 67 3.07 -1.73 -10.16
C GLU A 67 2.40 -0.36 -10.06
N TYR A 68 1.32 -0.27 -9.29
CA TYR A 68 0.71 1.01 -8.97
C TYR A 68 1.71 1.92 -8.25
N LEU A 69 2.34 1.44 -7.17
CA LEU A 69 3.32 2.23 -6.42
C LEU A 69 4.52 2.62 -7.27
N GLU A 70 5.04 1.71 -8.09
CA GLU A 70 6.16 1.97 -8.99
C GLU A 70 5.83 3.09 -10.01
N LYS A 71 4.62 3.09 -10.58
CA LYS A 71 4.24 4.00 -11.67
C LYS A 71 3.69 5.34 -11.17
N TYR A 72 2.91 5.31 -10.09
CA TYR A 72 2.08 6.44 -9.65
C TYR A 72 2.46 6.97 -8.26
N CYS A 73 3.56 6.50 -7.66
CA CYS A 73 4.21 7.18 -6.55
C CYS A 73 5.33 8.09 -7.07
N ARG A 74 5.29 9.37 -6.72
CA ARG A 74 6.36 10.34 -6.98
C ARG A 74 7.07 10.67 -5.69
N VAL A 75 8.30 10.16 -5.54
CA VAL A 75 9.11 10.36 -4.34
C VAL A 75 9.91 11.65 -4.44
N SER A 76 10.01 12.39 -3.34
CA SER A 76 10.82 13.61 -3.26
C SER A 76 12.32 13.30 -3.45
N ASN A 77 13.09 14.22 -4.04
CA ASN A 77 14.52 14.03 -4.29
C ASN A 77 15.31 13.63 -3.04
N ARG A 78 14.97 14.21 -1.88
CA ARG A 78 15.60 13.87 -0.60
C ARG A 78 15.36 12.41 -0.22
N ARG A 79 14.12 11.93 -0.37
CA ARG A 79 13.77 10.54 -0.05
C ARG A 79 14.27 9.56 -1.09
N HIS A 80 14.26 9.93 -2.36
CA HIS A 80 14.89 9.16 -3.43
C HIS A 80 16.36 8.85 -3.09
N ALA A 81 17.14 9.88 -2.72
CA ALA A 81 18.54 9.70 -2.35
C ALA A 81 18.72 8.81 -1.10
N LEU A 82 17.84 8.94 -0.10
CA LEU A 82 17.83 8.08 1.08
C LEU A 82 17.55 6.62 0.70
N TYR A 83 16.44 6.39 0.01
CA TYR A 83 16.01 5.05 -0.40
C TYR A 83 17.03 4.41 -1.32
N LYS A 84 17.64 5.17 -2.23
CA LYS A 84 18.71 4.65 -3.08
C LYS A 84 19.89 4.13 -2.27
N ARG A 85 20.35 4.91 -1.28
CA ARG A 85 21.44 4.49 -0.39
C ARG A 85 21.09 3.22 0.39
N ILE A 86 19.86 3.14 0.91
CA ILE A 86 19.39 1.96 1.65
C ILE A 86 19.30 0.75 0.71
N PHE A 87 18.72 0.91 -0.48
CA PHE A 87 18.63 -0.14 -1.49
C PHE A 87 20.02 -0.65 -1.87
N ASP A 88 20.97 0.24 -2.16
CA ASP A 88 22.33 -0.14 -2.55
C ASP A 88 23.09 -0.85 -1.43
N LYS A 89 22.76 -0.58 -0.16
CA LYS A 89 23.30 -1.30 1.01
C LYS A 89 22.80 -2.74 1.10
N HIS A 90 21.55 -3.00 0.69
CA HIS A 90 20.84 -4.25 0.96
C HIS A 90 20.64 -5.14 -0.27
N LYS A 91 20.78 -4.60 -1.49
CA LYS A 91 20.57 -5.37 -2.73
C LYS A 91 21.55 -6.53 -2.84
N GLY A 92 21.08 -7.62 -3.43
CA GLY A 92 21.89 -8.77 -3.77
C GLY A 92 22.90 -8.47 -4.87
N THR A 93 23.74 -9.47 -5.17
CA THR A 93 24.70 -9.41 -6.28
C THR A 93 24.02 -9.29 -7.65
N ASP A 94 22.77 -9.71 -7.75
CA ASP A 94 21.89 -9.55 -8.91
C ASP A 94 21.29 -8.14 -9.06
N GLY A 95 21.54 -7.25 -8.08
CA GLY A 95 21.06 -5.87 -8.11
C GLY A 95 19.64 -5.68 -7.62
N GLU A 96 19.00 -6.70 -7.05
CA GLU A 96 17.62 -6.67 -6.56
C GLU A 96 17.54 -7.01 -5.07
N LEU A 97 16.43 -6.61 -4.43
CA LEU A 97 16.11 -7.07 -3.07
C LEU A 97 15.24 -8.31 -3.12
N THR A 98 15.35 -9.15 -2.11
CA THR A 98 14.37 -10.21 -1.86
C THR A 98 13.38 -9.75 -0.79
N THR A 99 12.15 -10.29 -0.77
CA THR A 99 11.16 -10.00 0.28
C THR A 99 11.70 -10.26 1.70
N LYS A 100 12.60 -11.23 1.86
CA LYS A 100 13.25 -11.52 3.16
C LYS A 100 14.09 -10.34 3.64
N VAL A 101 14.86 -9.72 2.74
CA VAL A 101 15.74 -8.58 3.04
C VAL A 101 14.97 -7.26 3.07
N LEU A 102 13.83 -7.17 2.37
CA LEU A 102 12.98 -5.98 2.34
C LEU A 102 12.62 -5.48 3.75
N SER A 103 12.28 -6.39 4.67
CA SER A 103 11.93 -6.01 6.04
C SER A 103 13.07 -5.26 6.74
N GLU A 104 14.31 -5.73 6.56
CA GLU A 104 15.49 -5.09 7.14
C GLU A 104 15.80 -3.75 6.45
N ALA A 105 15.67 -3.70 5.13
CA ALA A 105 15.86 -2.48 4.36
C ALA A 105 14.86 -1.39 4.79
N LEU A 106 13.58 -1.73 4.96
CA LEU A 106 12.56 -0.81 5.49
C LEU A 106 12.87 -0.39 6.92
N SER A 107 13.26 -1.33 7.79
CA SER A 107 13.66 -0.99 9.16
C SER A 107 14.80 0.03 9.18
N ASP A 108 15.85 -0.17 8.38
CA ASP A 108 16.95 0.77 8.25
C ASP A 108 16.52 2.13 7.66
N ALA A 109 15.61 2.14 6.67
CA ALA A 109 15.07 3.38 6.10
C ALA A 109 14.38 4.26 7.15
N TYR A 110 13.78 3.64 8.17
CA TYR A 110 13.13 4.32 9.30
C TYR A 110 13.99 4.30 10.57
N MET A 111 15.31 4.12 10.43
CA MET A 111 16.29 4.13 11.52
C MET A 111 15.92 3.19 12.68
N ARG A 112 15.28 2.06 12.36
CA ARG A 112 14.82 1.01 13.28
C ARG A 112 13.84 1.51 14.35
N THR A 113 13.12 2.58 14.05
CA THR A 113 12.13 3.18 14.96
C THR A 113 10.71 2.65 14.76
N VAL A 114 10.47 1.91 13.67
CA VAL A 114 9.20 1.25 13.37
C VAL A 114 9.31 -0.23 13.69
N ASP A 115 8.35 -0.74 14.46
CA ASP A 115 8.34 -2.14 14.89
C ASP A 115 8.11 -3.09 13.72
N HIS A 116 8.63 -4.32 13.86
CA HIS A 116 8.57 -5.32 12.81
C HIS A 116 7.13 -5.65 12.38
N GLN A 117 6.18 -5.63 13.30
CA GLN A 117 4.77 -5.94 13.01
C GLN A 117 4.17 -4.99 11.96
N TYR A 118 4.45 -3.69 12.06
CA TYR A 118 3.99 -2.70 11.07
C TYR A 118 4.63 -2.90 9.70
N ILE A 119 5.92 -3.27 9.67
CA ILE A 119 6.61 -3.63 8.42
C ILE A 119 5.98 -4.87 7.78
N GLN A 120 5.62 -5.89 8.56
CA GLN A 120 4.94 -7.08 8.04
C GLN A 120 3.54 -6.75 7.49
N GLN A 121 2.81 -5.83 8.12
CA GLN A 121 1.53 -5.35 7.58
C GLN A 121 1.69 -4.73 6.19
N VAL A 122 2.74 -3.93 5.95
CA VAL A 122 3.04 -3.40 4.61
C VAL A 122 3.29 -4.52 3.61
N ILE A 123 4.08 -5.53 3.97
CA ILE A 123 4.38 -6.67 3.09
C ILE A 123 3.10 -7.42 2.69
N LEU A 124 2.20 -7.64 3.65
CA LEU A 124 0.90 -8.27 3.42
C LEU A 124 -0.02 -7.40 2.54
N LEU A 125 -0.11 -6.10 2.81
CA LEU A 125 -0.93 -5.16 2.03
C LEU A 125 -0.53 -5.10 0.56
N LEU A 126 0.75 -5.28 0.28
CA LEU A 126 1.31 -5.23 -1.07
C LEU A 126 1.37 -6.59 -1.77
N ASP A 127 0.84 -7.64 -1.15
CA ASP A 127 0.81 -9.03 -1.64
C ASP A 127 2.21 -9.49 -2.11
N LEU A 128 3.23 -9.21 -1.30
CA LEU A 128 4.61 -9.60 -1.59
C LEU A 128 4.85 -11.04 -1.14
N LYS A 129 5.26 -11.90 -2.08
CA LYS A 129 5.47 -13.32 -1.80
C LYS A 129 6.90 -13.60 -1.40
N SER A 130 7.10 -14.73 -0.71
CA SER A 130 8.42 -15.23 -0.39
C SER A 130 9.17 -15.58 -1.67
N GLY A 131 10.27 -14.87 -1.94
CA GLY A 131 11.10 -15.08 -3.13
C GLY A 131 10.88 -14.04 -4.24
N ASP A 132 9.92 -13.13 -4.08
CA ASP A 132 9.80 -12.01 -5.01
C ASP A 132 11.09 -11.18 -5.03
N LYS A 133 11.47 -10.81 -6.25
CA LYS A 133 12.55 -9.87 -6.48
C LYS A 133 11.99 -8.47 -6.63
N ILE A 134 12.69 -7.52 -6.03
CA ILE A 134 12.23 -6.14 -5.88
C ILE A 134 13.31 -5.25 -6.46
N THR A 135 12.97 -4.57 -7.56
CA THR A 135 13.84 -3.58 -8.18
C THR A 135 13.92 -2.32 -7.32
N PHE A 136 14.86 -1.43 -7.64
CA PHE A 136 14.94 -0.15 -6.93
C PHE A 136 13.67 0.69 -7.07
N ALA A 137 13.05 0.74 -8.25
CA ALA A 137 11.83 1.51 -8.49
C ALA A 137 10.66 0.99 -7.63
N GLN A 138 10.55 -0.34 -7.51
CA GLN A 138 9.58 -0.98 -6.64
C GLN A 138 9.87 -0.69 -5.16
N PHE A 139 11.13 -0.86 -4.72
CA PHE A 139 11.52 -0.55 -3.35
C PHE A 139 11.23 0.90 -2.98
N GLU A 140 11.54 1.85 -3.87
CA GLU A 140 11.27 3.27 -3.65
C GLU A 140 9.77 3.55 -3.47
N GLY A 141 8.92 2.97 -4.31
CA GLY A 141 7.46 3.08 -4.17
C GLY A 141 6.95 2.44 -2.88
N ILE A 142 7.46 1.26 -2.52
CA ILE A 142 7.12 0.55 -1.28
C ILE A 142 7.50 1.41 -0.07
N ALA A 143 8.74 1.89 0.00
CA ALA A 143 9.25 2.69 1.11
C ALA A 143 8.49 4.02 1.25
N ALA A 144 8.11 4.65 0.15
CA ALA A 144 7.28 5.83 0.17
C ALA A 144 5.87 5.55 0.72
N PHE A 145 5.23 4.48 0.25
CA PHE A 145 3.92 4.07 0.75
C PHE A 145 3.96 3.70 2.24
N SER A 146 4.94 2.91 2.67
CA SER A 146 5.05 2.56 4.09
C SER A 146 5.34 3.77 4.96
N GLU A 147 6.11 4.75 4.48
CA GLU A 147 6.30 6.00 5.21
C GLU A 147 4.98 6.76 5.38
N ARG A 148 4.14 6.83 4.33
CA ARG A 148 2.81 7.45 4.39
C ARG A 148 1.89 6.69 5.36
N TYR A 149 1.88 5.36 5.28
CA TYR A 149 1.12 4.50 6.18
C TYR A 149 1.53 4.69 7.64
N PHE A 150 2.82 4.61 7.94
CA PHE A 150 3.35 4.80 9.30
C PHE A 150 3.11 6.22 9.81
N PHE A 151 3.21 7.23 8.95
CA PHE A 151 2.87 8.59 9.33
C PHE A 151 1.40 8.66 9.78
N ASN A 152 0.47 8.07 9.03
CA ASN A 152 -0.95 8.10 9.41
C ASN A 152 -1.23 7.31 10.69
N VAL A 153 -0.47 6.25 10.98
CA VAL A 153 -0.59 5.47 12.23
C VAL A 153 0.00 6.21 13.44
N PHE A 154 1.12 6.94 13.27
CA PHE A 154 1.88 7.51 14.39
C PHE A 154 1.76 9.03 14.55
N ALA A 155 1.26 9.76 13.55
CA ALA A 155 1.22 11.23 13.59
C ALA A 155 0.19 11.75 14.59
N ARG A 156 0.54 12.87 15.23
CA ARG A 156 -0.36 13.64 16.09
C ARG A 156 -1.28 14.51 15.24
N ALA A 157 -2.46 14.83 15.76
CA ALA A 157 -3.47 15.65 15.08
C ALA A 157 -2.92 16.98 14.53
N GLU A 158 -2.09 17.70 15.30
CA GLU A 158 -1.47 18.98 14.89
C GLU A 158 -0.49 18.82 13.71
N THR A 159 0.29 17.73 13.68
CA THR A 159 1.24 17.45 12.59
C THR A 159 0.50 16.99 11.33
N ALA A 160 -0.60 16.26 11.50
CA ALA A 160 -1.47 15.84 10.40
C ALA A 160 -2.12 17.04 9.71
N GLU A 161 -2.59 18.04 10.45
CA GLU A 161 -3.26 19.22 9.89
C GLU A 161 -2.34 20.06 8.99
N VAL A 162 -1.10 20.31 9.42
CA VAL A 162 -0.10 21.04 8.62
C VAL A 162 0.31 20.27 7.36
N ALA A 163 0.37 18.94 7.44
CA ALA A 163 0.69 18.09 6.31
C ALA A 163 -0.45 18.05 5.28
N LEU A 164 -1.70 17.94 5.74
CA LEU A 164 -2.92 17.95 4.92
C LEU A 164 -3.07 19.22 4.06
N GLN A 165 -2.54 20.36 4.52
CA GLN A 165 -2.59 21.61 3.78
C GLN A 165 -1.72 21.62 2.52
N LYS A 166 -0.71 20.74 2.41
CA LYS A 166 0.32 20.84 1.37
C LYS A 166 0.09 19.92 0.16
N ASP A 167 -0.82 18.96 0.24
CA ASP A 167 -1.04 17.93 -0.80
C ASP A 167 -2.37 18.12 -1.56
N ILE A 168 -2.67 19.34 -2.03
CA ILE A 168 -3.93 19.67 -2.71
C ILE A 168 -4.17 18.79 -3.95
N ILE A 169 -3.13 18.54 -4.76
CA ILE A 169 -3.26 17.77 -6.01
C ILE A 169 -3.64 16.32 -5.72
N GLU A 170 -2.96 15.67 -4.78
CA GLU A 170 -3.26 14.29 -4.37
C GLU A 170 -4.68 14.21 -3.80
N ARG A 171 -5.07 15.15 -2.93
CA ARG A 171 -6.45 15.20 -2.41
C ARG A 171 -7.49 15.32 -3.51
N LEU A 172 -7.23 16.09 -4.56
CA LEU A 172 -8.14 16.21 -5.71
C LEU A 172 -8.21 14.90 -6.49
N ASP A 173 -7.06 14.26 -6.75
CA ASP A 173 -6.96 12.96 -7.40
C ASP A 173 -7.73 11.87 -6.64
N PHE A 174 -7.60 11.82 -5.31
CA PHE A 174 -8.22 10.79 -4.47
C PHE A 174 -9.59 11.19 -3.90
N SER A 175 -10.04 12.42 -4.14
CA SER A 175 -11.40 12.84 -3.78
C SER A 175 -12.45 11.94 -4.44
N ALA A 176 -13.51 11.63 -3.71
CA ALA A 176 -14.60 10.78 -4.18
C ALA A 176 -14.14 9.43 -4.77
N LEU A 177 -13.05 8.83 -4.25
CA LEU A 177 -12.45 7.58 -4.74
C LEU A 177 -13.49 6.47 -4.99
N LYS A 178 -14.47 6.32 -4.08
CA LYS A 178 -15.57 5.35 -4.22
C LYS A 178 -16.33 5.51 -5.54
N TRP A 179 -16.64 6.74 -5.93
CA TRP A 179 -17.36 7.05 -7.16
C TRP A 179 -16.46 6.93 -8.39
N LYS A 180 -15.20 7.37 -8.29
CA LYS A 180 -14.22 7.26 -9.38
C LYS A 180 -13.93 5.81 -9.76
N LEU A 181 -13.91 4.92 -8.77
CA LEU A 181 -13.72 3.48 -8.98
C LEU A 181 -15.02 2.70 -9.20
N HIS A 182 -16.16 3.38 -9.35
CA HIS A 182 -17.43 2.71 -9.61
C HIS A 182 -17.40 2.01 -10.98
N GLY A 183 -17.74 0.73 -11.00
CA GLY A 183 -17.72 -0.09 -12.22
C GLY A 183 -16.33 -0.55 -12.68
N ILE A 184 -15.25 -0.18 -11.97
CA ILE A 184 -13.88 -0.60 -12.28
C ILE A 184 -13.52 -1.85 -11.48
N LYS A 185 -13.07 -2.90 -12.19
CA LYS A 185 -12.69 -4.19 -11.60
C LYS A 185 -11.29 -4.15 -11.01
N ILE A 186 -11.15 -3.55 -9.84
CA ILE A 186 -9.88 -3.45 -9.11
C ILE A 186 -9.73 -4.57 -8.07
N THR A 187 -8.50 -5.03 -7.84
CA THR A 187 -8.20 -6.01 -6.78
C THR A 187 -8.46 -5.43 -5.38
N ASN A 188 -8.78 -6.29 -4.42
CA ASN A 188 -9.07 -5.88 -3.05
C ASN A 188 -7.87 -5.20 -2.38
N GLN A 189 -6.66 -5.73 -2.60
CA GLN A 189 -5.41 -5.20 -2.07
C GLN A 189 -5.13 -3.80 -2.63
N LEU A 190 -5.26 -3.63 -3.95
CA LEU A 190 -5.06 -2.32 -4.58
C LEU A 190 -6.10 -1.31 -4.08
N ARG A 191 -7.38 -1.71 -3.99
CA ARG A 191 -8.42 -0.86 -3.39
C ARG A 191 -8.09 -0.47 -1.95
N HIS A 192 -7.49 -1.38 -1.18
CA HIS A 192 -7.10 -1.10 0.20
C HIS A 192 -5.99 -0.05 0.26
N ILE A 193 -4.91 -0.20 -0.51
CA ILE A 193 -3.83 0.80 -0.48
C ILE A 193 -4.28 2.18 -0.97
N LEU A 194 -5.18 2.25 -1.95
CA LEU A 194 -5.72 3.53 -2.44
C LEU A 194 -6.59 4.25 -1.39
N LYS A 195 -7.14 3.53 -0.40
CA LYS A 195 -7.88 4.14 0.72
C LYS A 195 -6.96 4.67 1.83
N LEU A 196 -5.72 4.19 1.87
CA LEU A 196 -4.71 4.59 2.86
C LEU A 196 -3.87 5.79 2.38
N ILE A 197 -4.05 6.18 1.11
CA ILE A 197 -3.56 7.40 0.47
C ILE A 197 -4.63 8.49 0.66
#